data_AF-A0AAW0BGS4-F1
#
_entry.id   AF-A0AAW0BGS4-F1
#
_cell.length_a   1.000
_cell.length_b   1.000
_cell.length_c   1.000
_cell.angle_alpha   90.00
_cell.angle_beta   90.00
_cell.angle_gamma   90.00
#
_symmetry.space_group_name_H-M   'P 1'
#
loop_
_entity.id
_entity.type
_entity.pdbx_description
1 polymer ?
#
loop_
_entity_poly.entity_id
_entity_poly.type
_entity_poly.pdbx_seq_one_letter_code
_entity_poly.pdbx_strand_id
1 'polypeptide(L)'
;MERPPKYGILPSRRKRRMSCPPITFADLSEMRGKHFYSRNYEKEGLYLSPKDAQRFASFECILETSSKRILFTDDRVLKTYSYLVDVSQIVEKMNLAGLVVPVPQVYEYGYSGNSSYILMERVAGYPLSNMIEYFDCPIPEQVTNQLRDMVKRIASVGLCHNDLFPRNVVMSLDWNINAIIDWDECVPLLSEESMQGEP
;
A
#
# COMPACT_ATOMS: atom_id res chain seq x y z
N MET A 1 27.41 25.21 38.62
CA MET A 1 27.69 25.77 37.29
C MET A 1 28.08 24.63 36.37
N GLU A 2 27.11 24.08 35.65
CA GLU A 2 27.33 22.97 34.70
C GLU A 2 27.70 23.52 33.32
N ARG A 3 28.64 22.87 32.65
CA ARG A 3 29.12 23.27 31.32
C ARG A 3 28.10 22.88 30.25
N PRO A 4 27.84 23.72 29.22
CA PRO A 4 26.95 23.35 28.13
C PRO A 4 27.59 22.26 27.24
N PRO A 5 26.77 21.38 26.63
CA PRO A 5 27.28 20.37 25.71
C PRO A 5 27.83 21.03 24.43
N LYS A 6 28.99 20.52 23.99
CA LYS A 6 29.66 20.96 22.76
C LYS A 6 28.85 20.53 21.54
N TYR A 7 28.25 21.47 20.83
CA TYR A 7 27.76 21.22 19.47
C TYR A 7 28.95 21.03 18.54
N GLY A 8 29.06 19.83 17.95
CA GLY A 8 30.01 19.55 16.89
C GLY A 8 29.67 20.37 15.65
N ILE A 9 30.62 21.18 15.18
CA ILE A 9 30.52 21.92 13.92
C ILE A 9 30.64 20.90 12.79
N LEU A 10 29.59 20.74 11.97
CA LEU A 10 29.68 19.97 10.73
C LEU A 10 30.52 20.78 9.72
N PRO A 11 31.57 20.20 9.11
CA PRO A 11 32.38 20.91 8.14
C PRO A 11 31.56 21.18 6.86
N SER A 12 31.27 22.46 6.63
CA SER A 12 30.79 22.96 5.34
C SER A 12 31.92 22.92 4.31
N ARG A 13 31.52 22.82 3.03
CA ARG A 13 32.31 22.96 1.78
C ARG A 13 32.78 21.65 1.13
N ARG A 14 31.84 20.95 0.49
CA ARG A 14 32.05 20.37 -0.85
C ARG A 14 30.84 20.66 -1.72
N LYS A 15 31.08 21.14 -2.95
CA LYS A 15 30.06 21.33 -4.00
C LYS A 15 29.22 20.05 -4.10
N ARG A 16 27.92 20.14 -3.79
CA ARG A 16 26.99 19.02 -3.97
C ARG A 16 26.92 18.68 -5.45
N ARG A 17 27.52 17.57 -5.86
CA ARG A 17 27.19 16.90 -7.11
C ARG A 17 26.01 16.00 -6.84
N MET A 18 24.97 16.14 -7.65
CA MET A 18 23.72 15.39 -7.56
C MET A 18 23.98 13.91 -7.78
N SER A 19 23.98 13.15 -6.70
CA SER A 19 23.63 11.73 -6.61
C SER A 19 23.66 11.38 -5.13
N CYS A 20 22.52 11.44 -4.45
CA CYS A 20 22.40 10.74 -3.17
C CYS A 20 22.44 9.24 -3.52
N PRO A 21 23.47 8.48 -3.12
CA PRO A 21 23.39 7.02 -3.22
C PRO A 21 22.21 6.52 -2.36
N PRO A 22 21.66 5.33 -2.64
CA PRO A 22 20.56 4.79 -1.85
C PRO A 22 20.98 4.74 -0.38
N ILE A 23 20.17 5.38 0.46
CA ILE A 23 20.29 5.29 1.92
C ILE A 23 20.10 3.82 2.27
N THR A 24 21.12 3.20 2.83
CA THR A 24 21.01 1.81 3.27
C THR A 24 20.17 1.74 4.55
N PHE A 25 19.57 0.58 4.83
CA PHE A 25 18.82 0.39 6.08
C PHE A 25 19.70 0.63 7.34
N ALA A 26 21.02 0.45 7.22
CA ALA A 26 21.99 0.77 8.25
C ALA A 26 22.09 2.29 8.52
N ASP A 27 22.05 3.12 7.48
CA ASP A 27 22.05 4.60 7.60
C ASP A 27 20.79 5.12 8.33
N LEU A 28 19.64 4.46 8.12
CA LEU A 28 18.40 4.76 8.85
C LEU A 28 18.45 4.33 10.32
N SER A 29 19.18 3.25 10.62
CA SER A 29 19.32 2.74 11.98
C SER A 29 20.23 3.61 12.86
N GLU A 30 21.23 4.27 12.27
CA GLU A 30 22.05 5.27 12.97
C GLU A 30 21.31 6.60 13.16
N MET A 31 20.46 7.01 12.21
CA MET A 31 19.61 8.22 12.38
C MET A 31 18.48 8.03 13.40
N ARG A 32 17.97 6.80 13.56
CA ARG A 32 16.98 6.44 14.60
C ARG A 32 17.66 6.03 15.89
N GLY A 33 18.50 6.92 16.42
CA GLY A 33 19.23 6.74 17.67
C GLY A 33 18.38 6.07 18.75
N LYS A 34 19.00 5.07 19.40
CA LYS A 34 18.53 4.18 20.48
C LYS A 34 18.07 4.89 21.77
N HIS A 35 17.61 6.14 21.69
CA HIS A 35 17.20 6.97 22.83
C HIS A 35 15.74 7.43 22.81
N PHE A 36 14.93 7.03 21.81
CA PHE A 36 13.48 7.32 21.81
C PHE A 36 12.59 6.14 22.23
N TYR A 37 13.15 4.96 22.47
CA TYR A 37 12.40 3.76 22.87
C TYR A 37 12.33 3.54 24.39
N SER A 38 12.53 4.58 25.21
CA SER A 38 12.30 4.52 26.66
C SER A 38 11.24 5.52 27.12
N ARG A 39 10.04 5.39 26.59
CA ARG A 39 8.80 5.71 27.32
C ARG A 39 7.75 4.74 26.79
N ASN A 40 7.01 4.14 27.71
CA ASN A 40 5.85 3.28 27.47
C ASN A 40 4.76 4.04 26.67
N TYR A 41 5.03 4.37 25.41
CA TYR A 41 3.99 4.71 24.46
C TYR A 41 3.38 3.38 24.06
N GLU A 42 2.28 3.01 24.72
CA GLU A 42 1.31 2.11 24.11
C GLU A 42 1.03 2.68 22.72
N LYS A 43 1.46 1.97 21.69
CA LYS A 43 1.24 2.38 20.32
C LYS A 43 -0.26 2.28 20.11
N GLU A 44 -0.96 3.41 20.14
CA GLU A 44 -2.39 3.43 19.87
C GLU A 44 -2.62 2.74 18.52
N GLY A 45 -3.34 1.62 18.54
CA GLY A 45 -3.69 0.88 17.34
C GLY A 45 -4.57 1.73 16.43
N LEU A 46 -4.64 1.38 15.14
CA LEU A 46 -5.57 2.02 14.21
C LEU A 46 -6.99 1.56 14.53
N TYR A 47 -7.90 2.50 14.82
CA TYR A 47 -9.30 2.21 15.15
C TYR A 47 -10.26 3.14 14.41
N LEU A 48 -11.45 2.61 14.10
CA LEU A 48 -12.61 3.40 13.69
C LEU A 48 -13.31 3.99 14.91
N SER A 49 -14.01 5.10 14.73
CA SER A 49 -14.88 5.66 15.77
C SER A 49 -15.90 4.60 16.23
N PRO A 50 -16.35 4.61 17.51
CA PRO A 50 -17.34 3.65 17.98
C PRO A 50 -18.62 3.62 17.14
N LYS A 51 -19.05 4.78 16.64
CA LYS A 51 -20.23 4.91 15.76
C LYS A 51 -20.03 4.16 14.44
N ASP A 52 -18.85 4.25 13.84
CA ASP A 52 -18.58 3.59 12.57
C ASP A 52 -18.28 2.10 12.75
N ALA A 53 -17.60 1.73 13.85
CA ALA A 53 -17.35 0.33 14.20
C ALA A 53 -18.66 -0.46 14.41
N GLN A 54 -19.68 0.18 15.00
CA GLN A 54 -21.00 -0.43 15.20
C GLN A 54 -21.75 -0.79 13.91
N ARG A 55 -21.34 -0.25 12.75
CA ARG A 55 -21.96 -0.55 11.44
C ARG A 55 -21.68 -1.97 10.96
N PHE A 56 -20.71 -2.63 11.57
CA PHE A 56 -20.24 -3.94 11.16
C PHE A 56 -20.55 -4.94 12.26
N ALA A 57 -21.29 -6.00 11.91
CA ALA A 57 -21.75 -7.00 12.87
C ALA A 57 -20.58 -7.78 13.49
N SER A 58 -19.55 -8.06 12.67
CA SER A 58 -18.33 -8.72 13.09
C SER A 58 -17.15 -8.29 12.21
N PHE A 59 -15.94 -8.47 12.75
CA PHE A 59 -14.71 -8.31 11.99
C PHE A 59 -13.71 -9.40 12.37
N GLU A 60 -12.97 -9.87 11.38
CA GLU A 60 -11.77 -10.67 11.57
C GLU A 60 -10.56 -9.87 11.11
N CYS A 61 -9.56 -9.69 11.98
CA CYS A 61 -8.32 -9.01 11.61
C CYS A 61 -7.37 -9.99 10.91
N ILE A 62 -7.17 -9.78 9.62
CA ILE A 62 -6.32 -10.64 8.78
C ILE A 62 -4.88 -10.15 8.76
N LEU A 63 -4.69 -8.83 8.83
CA LEU A 63 -3.37 -8.21 8.85
C LEU A 63 -3.40 -6.98 9.75
N GLU A 64 -2.40 -6.86 10.62
CA GLU A 64 -2.17 -5.67 11.41
C GLU A 64 -0.69 -5.32 11.40
N THR A 65 -0.38 -4.14 10.88
CA THR A 65 0.95 -3.54 10.91
C THR A 65 0.89 -2.21 11.65
N SER A 66 2.04 -1.55 11.79
CA SER A 66 2.08 -0.22 12.39
C SER A 66 1.33 0.88 11.63
N SER A 67 1.04 0.67 10.35
CA SER A 67 0.53 1.70 9.45
C SER A 67 -0.74 1.28 8.71
N LYS A 68 -1.15 0.01 8.83
CA LYS A 68 -2.27 -0.56 8.08
C LYS A 68 -2.91 -1.70 8.85
N ARG A 69 -4.24 -1.81 8.81
CA ARG A 69 -4.97 -3.01 9.21
C ARG A 69 -5.90 -3.45 8.09
N ILE A 70 -6.06 -4.75 7.91
CA ILE A 70 -7.01 -5.34 6.98
C ILE A 70 -7.97 -6.19 7.81
N LEU A 71 -9.24 -5.80 7.75
CA LEU A 71 -10.33 -6.45 8.46
C LEU A 71 -11.27 -7.08 7.42
N PHE A 72 -11.58 -8.36 7.58
CA PHE A 72 -12.69 -8.98 6.87
C PHE A 72 -13.97 -8.74 7.66
N THR A 73 -15.02 -8.30 6.97
CA THR A 73 -16.40 -8.34 7.46
C THR A 73 -17.12 -9.51 6.79
N ASP A 74 -18.44 -9.58 6.95
CA ASP A 74 -19.26 -10.63 6.35
C ASP A 74 -19.02 -10.76 4.82
N ASP A 75 -19.15 -9.67 4.07
CA ASP A 75 -19.08 -9.63 2.59
C ASP A 75 -18.05 -8.62 2.03
N ARG A 76 -17.26 -7.97 2.89
CA ARG A 76 -16.39 -6.85 2.51
C ARG A 76 -15.02 -6.94 3.15
N VAL A 77 -14.12 -6.10 2.63
CA VAL A 77 -12.81 -5.83 3.20
C VAL A 77 -12.77 -4.38 3.63
N LEU A 78 -12.42 -4.16 4.90
CA LEU A 78 -12.13 -2.85 5.44
C LEU A 78 -10.62 -2.72 5.63
N LYS A 79 -9.99 -1.85 4.85
CA LYS A 79 -8.60 -1.44 5.08
C LYS A 79 -8.60 -0.16 5.89
N THR A 80 -7.84 -0.13 6.97
CA THR A 80 -7.57 1.09 7.73
C THR A 80 -6.09 1.44 7.64
N TYR A 81 -5.80 2.73 7.64
CA TYR A 81 -4.47 3.30 7.54
C TYR A 81 -4.29 4.34 8.63
N SER A 82 -3.05 4.78 8.84
CA SER A 82 -2.83 6.04 9.59
C SER A 82 -3.66 7.17 8.97
N TYR A 83 -4.25 8.02 9.80
CA TYR A 83 -5.00 9.21 9.38
C TYR A 83 -4.24 10.12 8.39
N LEU A 84 -2.90 10.04 8.37
CA LEU A 84 -2.05 10.81 7.46
C LEU A 84 -2.06 10.30 6.01
N VAL A 85 -2.56 9.08 5.77
CA VAL A 85 -2.65 8.51 4.43
C VAL A 85 -3.89 9.09 3.74
N ASP A 86 -3.65 9.75 2.61
CA ASP A 86 -4.68 10.24 1.72
C ASP A 86 -5.27 9.09 0.89
N VAL A 87 -6.31 8.47 1.45
CA VAL A 87 -7.04 7.37 0.81
C VAL A 87 -7.78 7.80 -0.45
N SER A 88 -8.05 9.11 -0.64
CA SER A 88 -8.77 9.57 -1.84
C SER A 88 -7.94 9.37 -3.11
N GLN A 89 -6.63 9.62 -3.04
CA GLN A 89 -5.71 9.36 -4.16
C GLN A 89 -5.57 7.87 -4.48
N ILE A 90 -5.64 7.00 -3.46
CA ILE A 90 -5.62 5.55 -3.68
C ILE A 90 -6.88 5.13 -4.42
N VAL A 91 -8.06 5.60 -3.96
CA VAL A 91 -9.35 5.27 -4.58
C VAL A 91 -9.47 5.82 -5.99
N GLU A 92 -8.98 7.02 -6.27
CA GLU A 92 -8.95 7.58 -7.63
C GLU A 92 -8.17 6.68 -8.59
N LYS A 93 -6.99 6.21 -8.18
CA LYS A 93 -6.17 5.28 -8.99
C LYS A 93 -6.85 3.92 -9.14
N MET A 94 -7.48 3.40 -8.08
CA MET A 94 -8.27 2.17 -8.16
C MET A 94 -9.42 2.29 -9.16
N ASN A 95 -10.15 3.41 -9.15
CA ASN A 95 -11.24 3.66 -10.08
C ASN A 95 -10.76 3.78 -11.52
N LEU A 96 -9.65 4.50 -11.75
CA LEU A 96 -9.04 4.65 -13.07
C LEU A 96 -8.54 3.30 -13.61
N ALA A 97 -7.85 2.51 -12.77
CA ALA A 97 -7.42 1.16 -13.13
C ALA A 97 -8.60 0.22 -13.37
N GLY A 98 -9.67 0.35 -12.60
CA GLY A 98 -10.91 -0.43 -12.71
C GLY A 98 -11.61 -0.31 -14.08
N LEU A 99 -11.29 0.73 -14.85
CA LEU A 99 -11.75 0.86 -16.24
C LEU A 99 -11.12 -0.17 -17.18
N VAL A 100 -9.93 -0.67 -16.83
CA VAL A 100 -9.10 -1.45 -17.73
C VAL A 100 -8.59 -2.75 -17.12
N VAL A 101 -8.73 -3.01 -15.83
CA VAL A 101 -8.41 -4.31 -15.21
C VAL A 101 -9.39 -4.58 -14.08
N PRO A 102 -9.59 -5.85 -13.67
CA PRO A 102 -10.45 -6.13 -12.53
C PRO A 102 -9.79 -5.62 -11.24
N VAL A 103 -10.51 -4.74 -10.53
CA VAL A 103 -10.13 -4.12 -9.26
C VAL A 103 -11.30 -4.28 -8.30
N PRO A 104 -11.08 -4.54 -6.99
CA PRO A 104 -12.18 -4.59 -6.02
C PRO A 104 -13.00 -3.30 -6.06
N GLN A 105 -14.33 -3.43 -6.13
CA GLN A 105 -15.20 -2.26 -6.09
C GLN A 105 -15.06 -1.53 -4.75
N VAL A 106 -14.80 -0.23 -4.79
CA VAL A 106 -14.81 0.63 -3.59
C VAL A 106 -16.23 1.06 -3.28
N TYR A 107 -16.71 0.79 -2.06
CA TYR A 107 -18.04 1.18 -1.61
C TYR A 107 -18.03 2.51 -0.86
N GLU A 108 -17.03 2.71 -0.01
CA GLU A 108 -16.91 3.88 0.85
C GLU A 108 -15.44 4.07 1.25
N TYR A 109 -15.04 5.32 1.43
CA TYR A 109 -13.73 5.67 1.97
C TYR A 109 -13.82 7.00 2.70
N GLY A 110 -12.90 7.23 3.63
CA GLY A 110 -12.86 8.48 4.39
C GLY A 110 -12.05 8.35 5.65
N TYR A 111 -12.50 9.05 6.68
CA TYR A 111 -11.80 9.18 7.95
C TYR A 111 -12.73 8.81 9.11
N SER A 112 -12.20 8.08 10.09
CA SER A 112 -12.94 7.67 11.27
C SER A 112 -11.99 7.34 12.42
N GLY A 113 -12.29 7.82 13.63
CA GLY A 113 -11.40 7.64 14.78
C GLY A 113 -10.03 8.27 14.53
N ASN A 114 -8.97 7.48 14.68
CA ASN A 114 -7.59 7.88 14.37
C ASN A 114 -7.09 7.34 13.02
N SER A 115 -8.00 6.88 12.15
CA SER A 115 -7.66 6.18 10.91
C SER A 115 -8.32 6.82 9.70
N SER A 116 -7.64 6.73 8.55
CA SER A 116 -8.31 6.77 7.26
C SER A 116 -8.67 5.33 6.84
N TYR A 117 -9.68 5.16 6.01
CA TYR A 117 -10.16 3.83 5.64
C TYR A 117 -10.70 3.74 4.22
N ILE A 118 -10.71 2.52 3.70
CA ILE A 118 -11.38 2.13 2.46
C ILE A 118 -12.17 0.84 2.73
N LEU A 119 -13.48 0.89 2.51
CA LEU A 119 -14.39 -0.25 2.52
C LEU A 119 -14.65 -0.68 1.08
N MET A 120 -14.32 -1.92 0.76
CA MET A 120 -14.33 -2.44 -0.61
C MET A 120 -14.84 -3.87 -0.69
N GLU A 121 -15.07 -4.33 -1.91
CA GLU A 121 -15.45 -5.70 -2.25
C GLU A 121 -14.47 -6.73 -1.68
N ARG A 122 -15.02 -7.80 -1.10
CA ARG A 122 -14.27 -9.02 -0.82
C ARG A 122 -14.29 -9.91 -2.06
N VAL A 123 -13.24 -9.81 -2.86
CA VAL A 123 -13.10 -10.60 -4.09
C VAL A 123 -12.95 -12.08 -3.74
N ALA A 124 -13.80 -12.93 -4.32
CA ALA A 124 -13.72 -14.38 -4.16
C ALA A 124 -12.49 -14.95 -4.88
N GLY A 125 -11.83 -15.92 -4.25
CA GLY A 125 -10.66 -16.61 -4.81
C GLY A 125 -9.51 -16.68 -3.84
N TYR A 126 -8.34 -17.02 -4.36
CA TYR A 126 -7.10 -17.19 -3.59
C TYR A 126 -5.99 -16.33 -4.18
N PRO A 127 -5.10 -15.74 -3.37
CA PRO A 127 -3.89 -15.12 -3.88
C PRO A 127 -3.08 -16.12 -4.72
N LEU A 128 -2.51 -15.65 -5.84
CA LEU A 128 -1.69 -16.49 -6.73
C LEU A 128 -0.50 -17.12 -5.98
N SER A 129 0.06 -16.43 -4.98
CA SER A 129 1.08 -17.01 -4.08
C SER A 129 0.61 -18.30 -3.42
N ASN A 130 -0.63 -18.33 -2.92
CA ASN A 130 -1.19 -19.49 -2.23
C ASN A 130 -1.49 -20.62 -3.23
N MET A 131 -1.91 -20.29 -4.45
CA MET A 131 -2.11 -21.26 -5.51
C MET A 131 -0.80 -21.96 -5.89
N ILE A 132 0.29 -21.19 -6.07
CA ILE A 132 1.62 -21.72 -6.37
C ILE A 132 2.09 -22.66 -5.25
N GLU A 133 1.94 -22.24 -4.00
CA GLU A 133 2.33 -23.05 -2.84
C GLU A 133 1.49 -24.33 -2.72
N TYR A 134 0.17 -24.23 -2.89
CA TYR A 134 -0.75 -25.36 -2.72
C TYR A 134 -0.57 -26.43 -3.80
N PHE A 135 -0.41 -26.03 -5.06
CA PHE A 135 -0.26 -26.97 -6.18
C PHE A 135 1.18 -27.41 -6.41
N ASP A 136 2.16 -26.78 -5.74
CA ASP A 136 3.59 -26.99 -5.93
C ASP A 136 3.97 -27.03 -7.42
N CYS A 137 3.41 -26.09 -8.19
CA CYS A 137 3.51 -26.08 -9.64
C CYS A 137 4.04 -24.74 -10.17
N PRO A 138 4.73 -24.75 -11.33
CA PRO A 138 5.03 -23.51 -12.02
C PRO A 138 3.75 -22.77 -12.40
N ILE A 139 3.83 -21.45 -12.50
CA ILE A 139 2.72 -20.61 -12.94
C ILE A 139 2.35 -21.01 -14.38
N PRO A 140 1.08 -21.36 -14.67
CA PRO A 140 0.66 -21.70 -16.03
C PRO A 140 0.90 -20.54 -17.01
N GLU A 141 1.29 -20.86 -18.25
CA GLU A 141 1.54 -19.85 -19.29
C GLU A 141 0.33 -18.92 -19.51
N GLN A 142 -0.88 -19.46 -19.40
CA GLN A 142 -2.12 -18.68 -19.46
C GLN A 142 -2.15 -17.54 -18.43
N VAL A 143 -1.70 -17.78 -17.19
CA VAL A 143 -1.67 -16.76 -16.14
C VAL A 143 -0.61 -15.71 -16.45
N THR A 144 0.56 -16.13 -16.95
CA THR A 144 1.61 -15.21 -17.40
C THR A 144 1.12 -14.28 -18.53
N ASN A 145 0.35 -14.82 -19.48
CA ASN A 145 -0.23 -14.03 -20.56
C ASN A 145 -1.28 -13.03 -20.04
N GLN A 146 -2.19 -13.47 -19.18
CA GLN A 146 -3.17 -12.59 -18.53
C GLN A 146 -2.49 -11.44 -17.78
N LEU A 147 -1.46 -11.73 -16.97
CA LEU A 147 -0.71 -10.70 -16.23
C LEU A 147 -0.01 -9.71 -17.17
N ARG A 148 0.61 -10.19 -18.25
CA ARG A 148 1.26 -9.31 -19.24
C ARG A 148 0.26 -8.35 -19.88
N ASP A 149 -0.93 -8.84 -20.21
CA ASP A 149 -1.98 -8.02 -20.81
C ASP A 149 -2.56 -7.02 -19.80
N MET A 150 -2.73 -7.41 -18.54
CA MET A 150 -3.14 -6.50 -17.46
C MET A 150 -2.13 -5.38 -17.24
N VAL A 151 -0.82 -5.68 -17.21
CA VAL A 151 0.23 -4.66 -17.07
C VAL A 151 0.17 -3.64 -18.21
N LYS A 152 0.00 -4.10 -19.46
CA LYS A 152 -0.17 -3.21 -20.62
C LYS A 152 -1.42 -2.33 -20.49
N ARG A 153 -2.54 -2.91 -20.03
CA ARG A 153 -3.81 -2.20 -19.83
C ARG A 153 -3.69 -1.14 -18.74
N ILE A 154 -3.06 -1.45 -17.60
CA ILE A 154 -2.78 -0.48 -16.53
C ILE A 154 -1.90 0.67 -17.06
N ALA A 155 -0.84 0.35 -17.80
CA ALA A 155 0.03 1.36 -18.39
C ALA A 155 -0.71 2.27 -19.40
N SER A 156 -1.73 1.73 -20.10
CA SER A 156 -2.52 2.51 -21.07
C SER A 156 -3.38 3.61 -20.44
N VAL A 157 -3.68 3.51 -19.14
CA VAL A 157 -4.33 4.59 -18.37
C VAL A 157 -3.32 5.44 -17.58
N GLY A 158 -2.03 5.34 -17.92
CA GLY A 158 -0.97 6.15 -17.32
C GLY A 158 -0.65 5.77 -15.88
N LEU A 159 -0.93 4.54 -15.46
CA LEU A 159 -0.66 4.05 -14.10
C LEU A 159 0.46 3.01 -14.08
N CYS A 160 1.13 2.91 -12.94
CA CYS A 160 1.95 1.77 -12.55
C CYS A 160 1.51 1.28 -11.16
N HIS A 161 1.28 -0.02 -11.01
CA HIS A 161 0.85 -0.59 -9.73
C HIS A 161 1.96 -0.56 -8.66
N ASN A 162 3.23 -0.62 -9.06
CA ASN A 162 4.44 -0.67 -8.21
C ASN A 162 4.57 -1.81 -7.19
N ASP A 163 3.53 -2.61 -6.97
CA ASP A 163 3.54 -3.74 -6.03
C ASP A 163 2.84 -4.98 -6.61
N LEU A 164 2.97 -5.21 -7.93
CA LEU A 164 2.32 -6.34 -8.59
C LEU A 164 3.09 -7.66 -8.34
N PHE A 165 2.92 -8.21 -7.15
CA PHE A 165 3.45 -9.52 -6.73
C PHE A 165 2.35 -10.60 -6.71
N PRO A 166 2.69 -11.91 -6.71
CA PRO A 166 1.70 -12.99 -6.67
C PRO A 166 0.69 -12.89 -5.51
N ARG A 167 1.09 -12.33 -4.36
CA ARG A 167 0.17 -12.10 -3.22
C ARG A 167 -0.96 -11.09 -3.51
N ASN A 168 -0.77 -10.24 -4.52
CA ASN A 168 -1.67 -9.15 -4.90
C ASN A 168 -2.51 -9.48 -6.14
N VAL A 169 -2.52 -10.74 -6.57
CA VAL A 169 -3.33 -11.24 -7.70
C VAL A 169 -4.27 -12.31 -7.16
N VAL A 170 -5.58 -12.04 -7.18
CA VAL A 170 -6.61 -12.98 -6.72
C VAL A 170 -7.06 -13.84 -7.90
N MET A 171 -7.06 -15.15 -7.70
CA MET A 171 -7.30 -16.17 -8.71
C MET A 171 -8.53 -17.02 -8.38
N SER A 172 -9.25 -17.46 -9.41
CA SER A 172 -10.16 -18.61 -9.30
C SER A 172 -9.38 -19.93 -9.34
N LEU A 173 -10.05 -21.05 -9.00
CA LEU A 173 -9.47 -22.39 -9.12
C LEU A 173 -9.20 -22.80 -10.58
N ASP A 174 -9.87 -22.15 -11.54
CA ASP A 174 -9.69 -22.37 -12.98
C ASP A 174 -8.56 -21.50 -13.58
N TRP A 175 -7.68 -20.93 -12.75
CA TRP A 175 -6.57 -20.08 -13.17
C TRP A 175 -6.96 -18.80 -13.91
N ASN A 176 -8.15 -18.25 -13.63
CA ASN A 176 -8.56 -16.92 -14.09
C ASN A 176 -8.24 -15.87 -13.03
N ILE A 177 -7.73 -14.71 -13.46
CA ILE A 177 -7.50 -13.57 -12.55
C ILE A 177 -8.85 -12.92 -12.27
N ASN A 178 -9.29 -13.00 -11.01
CA ASN A 178 -10.53 -12.38 -10.55
C ASN A 178 -10.34 -10.90 -10.20
N ALA A 179 -9.18 -10.52 -9.62
CA ALA A 179 -8.84 -9.12 -9.35
C ALA A 179 -7.34 -8.92 -9.11
N ILE A 180 -6.88 -7.70 -9.35
CA ILE A 180 -5.63 -7.16 -8.81
C ILE A 180 -5.98 -6.34 -7.57
N ILE A 181 -5.29 -6.63 -6.46
CA ILE A 181 -5.51 -6.00 -5.15
C ILE A 181 -4.27 -5.22 -4.70
N ASP A 182 -4.43 -4.44 -3.63
CA ASP A 182 -3.33 -3.73 -2.97
C ASP A 182 -2.68 -2.59 -3.77
N TRP A 183 -3.54 -1.68 -4.25
CA TRP A 183 -3.19 -0.50 -5.03
C TRP A 183 -2.54 0.65 -4.23
N ASP A 184 -2.10 0.41 -3.00
CA ASP A 184 -1.62 1.46 -2.08
C ASP A 184 -0.37 2.17 -2.61
N GLU A 185 0.51 1.43 -3.30
CA GLU A 185 1.77 1.93 -3.86
C GLU A 185 1.63 2.43 -5.31
N CYS A 186 0.41 2.45 -5.84
CA CYS A 186 0.16 2.84 -7.22
C CYS A 186 0.54 4.32 -7.47
N VAL A 187 1.23 4.57 -8.58
CA VAL A 187 1.65 5.92 -8.99
C VAL A 187 1.35 6.16 -10.47
N PRO A 188 1.22 7.44 -10.88
CA PRO A 188 1.24 7.80 -12.30
C PRO A 188 2.55 7.38 -12.98
N LEU A 189 2.47 6.90 -14.21
CA LEU A 189 3.62 6.49 -15.03
C LEU A 189 4.45 7.70 -15.50
N LEU A 190 3.79 8.84 -15.69
CA LEU A 190 4.38 10.11 -16.09
C LEU A 190 4.19 11.12 -14.96
N SER A 191 5.23 11.86 -14.60
CA SER A 191 5.11 12.96 -13.64
C SER A 191 4.32 14.12 -14.27
N GLU A 192 3.58 14.89 -13.46
CA GLU A 192 2.83 16.05 -13.94
C GLU A 192 3.71 17.06 -14.71
N GLU A 193 5.01 17.12 -14.38
CA GLU A 193 6.01 17.94 -15.08
C GLU A 193 6.23 17.51 -16.54
N SER A 194 6.01 16.23 -16.87
CA SER A 194 6.15 15.72 -18.24
C SER A 194 4.92 15.96 -19.12
N MET A 195 3.80 16.42 -18.56
CA MET A 195 2.60 16.81 -19.32
C MET A 195 2.51 18.32 -19.60
N GLN A 196 3.35 19.15 -18.98
CA GLN A 196 3.40 20.61 -19.20
C GLN A 196 4.42 21.04 -20.27
N GLY A 197 5.02 20.08 -20.97
CA GLY A 197 6.17 20.31 -21.84
C GLY A 197 5.94 20.02 -23.31
N GLU A 198 4.87 20.50 -23.94
CA GLU A 198 4.86 20.78 -25.40
C GLU A 198 3.91 21.96 -25.72
N PRO A 199 4.40 23.08 -26.31
CA PRO A 199 3.59 24.03 -27.06
C PRO A 199 3.29 23.58 -28.50
#